data_AF-A0A3L7VRB3-F1
#
_entry.id   AF-A0A3L7VRB3-F1
#
_cell.length_a   1.000
_cell.length_b   1.000
_cell.length_c   1.000
_cell.angle_alpha   90.00
_cell.angle_beta   90.00
_cell.angle_gamma   90.00
#
_symmetry.space_group_name_H-M   'P 1'
#
loop_
_entity.id
_entity.type
_entity.pdbx_description
1 polymer ?
#
loop_
_entity_poly.entity_id
_entity_poly.type
_entity_poly.pdbx_seq_one_letter_code
_entity_poly.pdbx_strand_id
1 'polypeptide(L)'
;MRVVKFGAIAFADVTRMRESVRIVRELHRTNDTPAVVCSALPGITDALLRAARASAHGGEQETDVARRELWNRHRQIAEKMVTDDWEREMLFQKLSELLKHLDRMTRAMSTLGEYSARGIDSIASLGERFSAHLVAVVLRQSGVPAQMIDATDLIITDDHFGSARPYFEDTTARIRERLLPTMQAGIVPVITGIRRPWWVQRSRSTKSVCGLMSMVF
;
A
#
# COMPACT_ATOMS: atom_id res chain seq x y z
N MET A 1 14.04 9.52 13.47
CA MET A 1 12.79 9.16 12.77
C MET A 1 12.66 7.65 12.79
N ARG A 2 11.59 7.09 13.37
CA ARG A 2 11.35 5.64 13.29
C ARG A 2 10.50 5.27 12.08
N VAL A 3 10.87 4.19 11.41
CA VAL A 3 10.08 3.58 10.33
C VAL A 3 9.54 2.25 10.83
N VAL A 4 8.21 2.08 10.77
CA VAL A 4 7.53 0.86 11.21
C VAL A 4 6.91 0.18 10.00
N LYS A 5 7.37 -1.04 9.70
CA LYS A 5 6.80 -1.85 8.63
C LYS A 5 5.82 -2.87 9.19
N PHE A 6 4.62 -2.87 8.65
CA PHE A 6 3.63 -3.89 8.91
C PHE A 6 3.49 -4.81 7.70
N GLY A 7 3.81 -6.09 7.92
CA GLY A 7 3.57 -7.15 6.93
C GLY A 7 2.08 -7.49 6.82
N ALA A 8 1.74 -8.34 5.85
CA ALA A 8 0.34 -8.68 5.54
C ALA A 8 -0.47 -9.16 6.77
N ILE A 9 0.14 -9.96 7.64
CA ILE A 9 -0.53 -10.52 8.82
C ILE A 9 -0.98 -9.43 9.79
N ALA A 10 -0.23 -8.33 9.91
CA ALA A 10 -0.52 -7.25 10.87
C ALA A 10 -1.88 -6.58 10.63
N PHE A 11 -2.44 -6.69 9.43
CA PHE A 11 -3.72 -6.09 9.04
C PHE A 11 -4.78 -7.13 8.68
N ALA A 12 -4.53 -8.42 8.92
CA ALA A 12 -5.37 -9.50 8.41
C ALA A 12 -6.84 -9.44 8.88
N ASP A 13 -7.06 -8.89 10.07
CA ASP A 13 -8.36 -8.76 10.73
C ASP A 13 -8.38 -7.54 11.68
N VAL A 14 -9.56 -7.26 12.25
CA VAL A 14 -9.77 -6.13 13.18
C VAL A 14 -8.90 -6.21 14.43
N THR A 15 -8.67 -7.41 14.98
CA THR A 15 -7.86 -7.59 16.20
C THR A 15 -6.41 -7.19 15.93
N ARG A 16 -5.84 -7.70 14.84
CA ARG A 16 -4.46 -7.38 14.43
C ARG A 16 -4.31 -5.92 13.99
N MET A 17 -5.31 -5.38 13.31
CA MET A 17 -5.35 -3.96 12.96
C MET A 17 -5.33 -3.08 14.22
N ARG A 18 -6.13 -3.41 15.25
CA ARG A 18 -6.11 -2.70 16.55
C ARG A 18 -4.75 -2.75 17.22
N GLU A 19 -4.09 -3.91 17.21
CA GLU A 19 -2.75 -4.05 17.78
C GLU A 19 -1.73 -3.17 17.05
N SER A 20 -1.74 -3.18 15.72
CA SER A 20 -0.87 -2.35 14.89
C SER A 20 -1.08 -0.86 15.14
N VAL A 21 -2.34 -0.43 15.21
CA VAL A 21 -2.73 0.95 15.53
C VAL A 21 -2.28 1.35 16.92
N ARG A 22 -2.40 0.47 17.92
CA ARG A 22 -1.91 0.71 19.28
C ARG A 22 -0.41 0.95 19.30
N ILE A 23 0.38 0.17 18.56
CA ILE A 23 1.84 0.34 18.45
C ILE A 23 2.16 1.73 17.88
N VAL A 24 1.52 2.11 16.78
CA VAL A 24 1.74 3.43 16.15
C VAL A 24 1.33 4.56 17.10
N ARG A 25 0.21 4.42 17.81
CA ARG A 25 -0.27 5.42 18.76
C ARG A 25 0.71 5.63 19.92
N GLU A 26 1.26 4.55 20.47
CA GLU A 26 2.23 4.67 21.58
C GLU A 26 3.52 5.34 21.13
N LEU A 27 4.02 5.01 19.92
CA LEU A 27 5.17 5.68 19.34
C LEU A 27 4.92 7.17 19.15
N HIS A 28 3.79 7.53 18.55
CA HIS A 28 3.39 8.91 18.33
C HIS A 28 3.28 9.71 19.64
N ARG A 29 2.75 9.11 20.71
CA ARG A 29 2.63 9.74 22.04
C ARG A 29 3.98 10.11 22.66
N THR A 30 5.05 9.39 22.31
CA THR A 30 6.41 9.70 22.77
C THR A 30 7.11 10.81 21.97
N ASN A 31 6.35 11.59 21.19
CA ASN A 31 6.83 12.64 20.28
C ASN A 31 7.79 12.12 19.19
N ASP A 32 7.70 10.84 18.87
CA ASP A 32 8.40 10.20 17.76
C ASP A 32 7.36 9.81 16.72
N THR A 33 7.03 10.72 15.82
CA THR A 33 6.09 10.48 14.71
C THR A 33 6.68 9.38 13.81
N PRO A 34 6.15 8.15 13.81
CA PRO A 34 6.72 7.10 12.99
C PRO A 34 6.24 7.24 11.55
N ALA A 35 7.07 6.83 10.59
CA ALA A 35 6.56 6.55 9.25
C ALA A 35 6.09 5.09 9.16
N VAL A 36 4.87 4.88 8.73
CA VAL A 36 4.23 3.56 8.67
C VAL A 36 4.29 3.03 7.24
N VAL A 37 4.81 1.82 7.03
CA VAL A 37 4.84 1.18 5.70
C VAL A 37 3.93 -0.05 5.71
N CYS A 38 2.94 -0.07 4.80
CA CYS A 38 1.88 -1.07 4.77
C CYS A 38 2.02 -2.05 3.61
N SER A 39 2.02 -3.35 3.92
CA SER A 39 1.76 -4.38 2.90
C SER A 39 0.26 -4.58 2.67
N ALA A 40 -0.10 -5.18 1.52
CA ALA A 40 -1.45 -5.64 1.24
C ALA A 40 -1.91 -6.69 2.27
N LEU A 41 -3.23 -6.82 2.46
CA LEU A 41 -3.82 -7.90 3.26
C LEU A 41 -3.42 -9.29 2.72
N PRO A 42 -3.38 -10.34 3.57
CA PRO A 42 -2.92 -11.67 3.16
C PRO A 42 -3.70 -12.20 1.95
N GLY A 43 -3.03 -12.74 0.92
CA GLY A 43 -3.69 -13.33 -0.26
C GLY A 43 -4.26 -12.34 -1.29
N ILE A 44 -4.44 -11.06 -0.94
CA ILE A 44 -4.94 -10.04 -1.90
C ILE A 44 -3.97 -9.85 -3.06
N THR A 45 -2.67 -9.78 -2.76
CA THR A 45 -1.61 -9.69 -3.77
C THR A 45 -1.70 -10.84 -4.78
N ASP A 46 -1.90 -12.07 -4.31
CA ASP A 46 -1.95 -13.24 -5.17
C ASP A 46 -3.23 -13.26 -6.01
N ALA A 47 -4.37 -12.84 -5.44
CA ALA A 47 -5.61 -12.69 -6.18
C ALA A 47 -5.49 -11.66 -7.31
N LEU A 48 -4.89 -10.50 -7.03
CA LEU A 48 -4.62 -9.46 -8.02
C LEU A 48 -3.67 -9.94 -9.12
N LEU A 49 -2.62 -10.69 -8.78
CA LEU A 49 -1.71 -11.28 -9.77
C LEU A 49 -2.40 -12.31 -10.65
N ARG A 50 -3.26 -13.16 -10.08
CA ARG A 50 -4.06 -14.12 -10.85
C ARG A 50 -4.99 -13.39 -11.82
N ALA A 51 -5.72 -12.38 -11.35
CA ALA A 51 -6.58 -11.55 -12.20
C ALA A 51 -5.80 -10.88 -13.34
N ALA A 52 -4.62 -10.30 -13.07
CA ALA A 52 -3.79 -9.65 -14.07
C ALA A 52 -3.26 -10.60 -15.16
N ARG A 53 -2.99 -11.86 -14.82
CA ARG A 53 -2.49 -12.85 -15.78
C ARG A 53 -3.62 -13.48 -16.59
N ALA A 54 -4.77 -13.71 -15.93
CA ALA A 54 -5.95 -14.27 -16.57
C ALA A 54 -6.64 -13.27 -17.49
N SER A 55 -6.56 -11.96 -17.20
CA SER A 55 -7.25 -10.91 -17.97
C SER A 55 -6.89 -10.92 -19.46
N ALA A 56 -5.62 -11.16 -19.82
CA ALA A 56 -5.17 -11.27 -21.21
C ALA A 56 -5.85 -12.42 -22.00
N HIS A 57 -6.47 -13.38 -21.30
CA HIS A 57 -7.13 -14.53 -21.89
C HIS A 57 -8.64 -14.56 -21.56
N GLY A 58 -9.25 -13.40 -21.30
CA GLY A 58 -10.68 -13.31 -20.98
C GLY A 58 -11.04 -13.69 -19.54
N GLY A 59 -10.09 -13.61 -18.61
CA GLY A 59 -10.27 -13.92 -17.18
C GLY A 59 -11.14 -12.91 -16.39
N GLU A 60 -12.38 -12.72 -16.83
CA GLU A 60 -13.37 -11.89 -16.14
C GLU A 60 -13.70 -12.45 -14.75
N GLN A 61 -13.79 -13.78 -14.62
CA GLN A 61 -14.09 -14.44 -13.35
C GLN A 61 -13.01 -14.17 -12.31
N GLU A 62 -11.73 -14.27 -12.66
CA GLU A 62 -10.60 -14.01 -11.76
C GLU A 62 -10.55 -12.54 -11.35
N THR A 63 -10.84 -11.63 -12.28
CA THR A 63 -10.95 -10.19 -12.02
C THR A 63 -12.05 -9.93 -10.99
N ASP A 64 -13.20 -10.55 -11.17
CA ASP A 64 -14.35 -10.44 -10.27
C ASP A 64 -14.07 -10.99 -8.87
N VAL A 65 -13.37 -12.13 -8.79
CA VAL A 65 -12.93 -12.71 -7.52
C VAL A 65 -11.98 -11.75 -6.80
N ALA A 66 -10.94 -11.25 -7.49
CA ALA A 66 -9.99 -10.32 -6.90
C ALA A 66 -10.67 -9.01 -6.45
N ARG A 67 -11.60 -8.48 -7.26
CA ARG A 67 -12.41 -7.30 -6.94
C ARG A 67 -13.24 -7.50 -5.68
N ARG A 68 -13.96 -8.63 -5.57
CA ARG A 68 -14.78 -8.96 -4.39
C ARG A 68 -13.92 -9.18 -3.15
N GLU A 69 -12.82 -9.90 -3.25
CA GLU A 69 -11.91 -10.12 -2.11
C GLU A 69 -11.32 -8.79 -1.61
N LEU A 70 -10.85 -7.95 -2.53
CA LEU A 70 -10.27 -6.65 -2.21
C LEU A 70 -11.31 -5.75 -1.53
N TRP A 71 -12.51 -5.64 -2.09
CA TRP A 71 -13.58 -4.83 -1.51
C TRP A 71 -14.05 -5.37 -0.15
N ASN A 72 -14.49 -6.62 -0.09
CA ASN A 72 -15.19 -7.16 1.09
C ASN A 72 -14.29 -7.18 2.32
N ARG A 73 -13.01 -7.53 2.16
CA ARG A 73 -12.09 -7.60 3.30
C ARG A 73 -11.76 -6.23 3.87
N HIS A 74 -11.53 -5.23 3.02
CA HIS A 74 -11.27 -3.87 3.49
C HIS A 74 -12.54 -3.24 4.06
N ARG A 75 -13.69 -3.44 3.42
CA ARG A 75 -14.99 -2.99 3.91
C ARG A 75 -15.31 -3.56 5.30
N GLN A 76 -15.12 -4.85 5.51
CA GLN A 76 -15.40 -5.50 6.79
C GLN A 76 -14.58 -4.91 7.95
N ILE A 77 -13.32 -4.55 7.70
CA ILE A 77 -12.48 -3.89 8.71
C ILE A 77 -12.95 -2.44 8.91
N ALA A 78 -13.19 -1.71 7.82
CA ALA A 78 -13.63 -0.32 7.86
C ALA A 78 -14.94 -0.16 8.63
N GLU A 79 -15.96 -0.98 8.35
CA GLU A 79 -17.26 -0.94 9.06
C GLU A 79 -17.14 -1.19 10.57
N LYS A 80 -16.11 -1.92 11.00
CA LYS A 80 -15.89 -2.25 12.42
C LYS A 80 -14.96 -1.28 13.16
N MET A 81 -14.22 -0.46 12.42
CA MET A 81 -13.14 0.37 12.99
C MET A 81 -13.26 1.86 12.66
N VAL A 82 -14.05 2.23 11.64
CA VAL A 82 -14.29 3.61 11.25
C VAL A 82 -15.70 3.97 11.66
N THR A 83 -15.81 4.67 12.79
CA THR A 83 -17.09 5.05 13.40
C THR A 83 -17.65 6.33 12.81
N ASP A 84 -16.80 7.25 12.36
CA ASP A 84 -17.24 8.46 11.67
C ASP A 84 -17.75 8.13 10.26
N ASP A 85 -19.02 8.47 10.00
CA ASP A 85 -19.70 8.13 8.76
C ASP A 85 -19.11 8.85 7.55
N TRP A 86 -18.68 10.10 7.72
CA TRP A 86 -18.07 10.91 6.66
C TRP A 86 -16.72 10.34 6.22
N GLU A 87 -15.82 10.07 7.17
CA GLU A 87 -14.52 9.43 6.90
C GLU A 87 -14.70 8.03 6.27
N ARG A 88 -15.71 7.27 6.71
CA ARG A 88 -16.00 5.96 6.12
C ARG A 88 -16.49 6.07 4.68
N GLU A 89 -17.36 7.02 4.38
CA GLU A 89 -17.85 7.30 3.03
C GLU A 89 -16.69 7.75 2.11
N MET A 90 -15.87 8.70 2.57
CA MET A 90 -14.69 9.17 1.83
C MET A 90 -13.69 8.04 1.55
N LEU A 91 -13.47 7.15 2.53
CA LEU A 91 -12.67 5.94 2.33
C LEU A 91 -13.27 5.06 1.23
N PHE A 92 -14.57 4.75 1.30
CA PHE A 92 -15.25 3.89 0.33
C PHE A 92 -15.25 4.47 -1.08
N GLN A 93 -15.41 5.78 -1.23
CA GLN A 93 -15.26 6.45 -2.52
C GLN A 93 -13.84 6.25 -3.08
N LYS A 94 -12.80 6.45 -2.25
CA LYS A 94 -11.41 6.24 -2.68
C LYS A 94 -11.13 4.79 -3.07
N LEU A 95 -11.63 3.83 -2.30
CA LEU A 95 -11.49 2.40 -2.61
C LEU A 95 -12.25 2.03 -3.89
N SER A 96 -13.42 2.60 -4.12
CA SER A 96 -14.20 2.41 -5.36
C SER A 96 -13.45 2.92 -6.59
N GLU A 97 -12.77 4.07 -6.50
CA GLU A 97 -11.93 4.57 -7.60
C GLU A 97 -10.75 3.64 -7.93
N LEU A 98 -10.17 3.01 -6.91
CA LEU A 98 -9.12 2.01 -7.11
C LEU A 98 -9.68 0.71 -7.73
N LEU A 99 -10.92 0.31 -7.43
CA LEU A 99 -11.60 -0.80 -8.13
C LEU A 99 -11.86 -0.45 -9.60
N LYS A 100 -12.33 0.76 -9.89
CA LYS A 100 -12.50 1.21 -11.28
C LYS A 100 -11.17 1.17 -12.03
N HIS A 101 -10.06 1.45 -11.35
CA HIS A 101 -8.72 1.31 -11.93
C HIS A 101 -8.37 -0.15 -12.25
N LEU A 102 -8.65 -1.08 -11.34
CA LEU A 102 -8.53 -2.52 -11.62
C LEU A 102 -9.32 -2.90 -12.87
N ASP A 103 -10.60 -2.54 -12.91
CA ASP A 103 -11.53 -2.87 -13.99
C ASP A 103 -11.05 -2.30 -15.34
N ARG A 104 -10.55 -1.06 -15.37
CA ARG A 104 -9.99 -0.46 -16.60
C ARG A 104 -8.76 -1.21 -17.09
N MET A 105 -7.85 -1.58 -16.19
CA MET A 105 -6.60 -2.24 -16.58
C MET A 105 -6.81 -3.68 -17.04
N THR A 106 -7.66 -4.45 -16.36
CA THR A 106 -7.98 -5.83 -16.79
C THR A 106 -8.74 -5.84 -18.12
N ARG A 107 -9.66 -4.89 -18.35
CA ARG A 107 -10.31 -4.72 -19.66
C ARG A 107 -9.33 -4.38 -20.77
N ALA A 108 -8.38 -3.46 -20.51
CA ALA A 108 -7.35 -3.12 -21.48
C ALA A 108 -6.47 -4.32 -21.83
N MET A 109 -6.04 -5.10 -20.84
CA MET A 109 -5.27 -6.34 -21.06
C MET A 109 -6.07 -7.38 -21.85
N SER A 110 -7.36 -7.53 -21.56
CA SER A 110 -8.25 -8.43 -22.31
C SER A 110 -8.42 -7.99 -23.77
N THR A 111 -8.58 -6.69 -24.01
CA THR A 111 -8.72 -6.13 -25.36
C THR A 111 -7.44 -6.30 -26.18
N LEU A 112 -6.28 -6.15 -25.55
CA LEU A 112 -4.98 -6.31 -26.20
C LEU A 112 -4.58 -7.80 -26.37
N GLY A 113 -5.17 -8.70 -25.58
CA GLY A 113 -4.77 -10.12 -25.54
C GLY A 113 -3.41 -10.36 -24.89
N GLU A 114 -2.86 -9.36 -24.20
CA GLU A 114 -1.54 -9.41 -23.57
C GLU A 114 -1.50 -8.61 -22.26
N TYR A 115 -0.50 -8.91 -21.43
CA TYR A 115 -0.17 -8.11 -20.25
C TYR A 115 1.31 -7.74 -20.26
N SER A 116 1.61 -6.53 -19.79
CA SER A 116 2.99 -6.07 -19.58
C SER A 116 3.39 -6.22 -18.11
N ALA A 117 4.70 -6.31 -17.85
CA ALA A 117 5.23 -6.30 -16.47
C ALA A 117 4.77 -5.04 -15.70
N ARG A 118 4.73 -3.88 -16.38
CA ARG A 118 4.19 -2.63 -15.86
C ARG A 118 2.71 -2.74 -15.46
N GLY A 119 1.90 -3.38 -16.31
CA GLY A 119 0.48 -3.59 -16.02
C GLY A 119 0.27 -4.50 -14.81
N ILE A 120 1.03 -5.59 -14.72
CA ILE A 120 1.01 -6.49 -13.56
C ILE A 120 1.38 -5.74 -12.29
N ASP A 121 2.48 -4.97 -12.29
CA ASP A 121 2.92 -4.20 -11.13
C ASP A 121 1.90 -3.15 -10.71
N SER A 122 1.23 -2.51 -11.68
CA SER A 122 0.16 -1.56 -11.40
C SER A 122 -1.05 -2.24 -10.74
N ILE A 123 -1.50 -3.41 -11.22
CA ILE A 123 -2.62 -4.16 -10.61
C ILE A 123 -2.22 -4.63 -9.21
N ALA A 124 -1.02 -5.18 -9.09
CA ALA A 124 -0.42 -5.63 -7.85
C ALA A 124 -0.39 -4.56 -6.74
N SER A 125 -0.03 -3.33 -7.09
CA SER A 125 0.08 -2.21 -6.16
C SER A 125 -1.25 -1.85 -5.49
N LEU A 126 -2.40 -2.18 -6.10
CA LEU A 126 -3.72 -1.86 -5.57
C LEU A 126 -3.93 -2.45 -4.19
N GLY A 127 -3.41 -3.64 -3.90
CA GLY A 127 -3.52 -4.25 -2.57
C GLY A 127 -2.89 -3.39 -1.48
N GLU A 128 -1.70 -2.82 -1.73
CA GLU A 128 -0.99 -1.96 -0.78
C GLU A 128 -1.66 -0.60 -0.67
N ARG A 129 -2.17 -0.04 -1.77
CA ARG A 129 -2.90 1.24 -1.79
C ARG A 129 -4.21 1.15 -1.00
N PHE A 130 -4.96 0.06 -1.14
CA PHE A 130 -6.15 -0.21 -0.34
C PHE A 130 -5.82 -0.27 1.15
N SER A 131 -4.79 -1.05 1.51
CA SER A 131 -4.38 -1.19 2.91
C SER A 131 -3.87 0.12 3.50
N ALA A 132 -3.08 0.91 2.76
CA ALA A 132 -2.59 2.20 3.22
C ALA A 132 -3.71 3.23 3.45
N HIS A 133 -4.71 3.28 2.56
CA HIS A 133 -5.89 4.13 2.76
C HIS A 133 -6.68 3.74 4.02
N LEU A 134 -6.95 2.44 4.18
CA LEU A 134 -7.67 1.93 5.34
C LEU A 134 -6.91 2.25 6.65
N VAL A 135 -5.60 1.95 6.70
CA VAL A 135 -4.76 2.18 7.89
C VAL A 135 -4.72 3.67 8.24
N ALA A 136 -4.57 4.57 7.27
CA ALA A 136 -4.57 6.00 7.53
C ALA A 136 -5.88 6.49 8.18
N VAL A 137 -7.02 6.04 7.68
CA VAL A 137 -8.34 6.39 8.26
C VAL A 137 -8.47 5.80 9.66
N VAL A 138 -8.11 4.53 9.86
CA VAL A 138 -8.21 3.87 11.17
C VAL A 138 -7.31 4.53 12.23
N LEU A 139 -6.12 5.00 11.84
CA LEU A 139 -5.26 5.78 12.72
C LEU A 139 -5.93 7.10 13.13
N ARG A 140 -6.53 7.84 12.19
CA ARG A 140 -7.28 9.07 12.49
C ARG A 140 -8.44 8.81 13.44
N GLN A 141 -9.19 7.74 13.23
CA GLN A 141 -10.28 7.31 14.12
C GLN A 141 -9.77 6.97 15.54
N SER A 142 -8.50 6.63 15.67
CA SER A 142 -7.86 6.32 16.96
C SER A 142 -7.14 7.53 17.60
N GLY A 143 -7.39 8.74 17.09
CA GLY A 143 -6.82 9.99 17.58
C GLY A 143 -5.38 10.26 17.13
N VAL A 144 -4.89 9.54 16.12
CA VAL A 144 -3.55 9.75 15.55
C VAL A 144 -3.71 10.44 14.20
N PRO A 145 -3.29 11.72 14.04
CA PRO A 145 -3.29 12.37 12.74
C PRO A 145 -2.46 11.54 11.75
N ALA A 146 -3.07 11.13 10.64
CA ALA A 146 -2.42 10.25 9.68
C ALA A 146 -2.85 10.54 8.24
N GLN A 147 -1.89 10.44 7.32
CA GLN A 147 -2.09 10.70 5.90
C GLN A 147 -1.47 9.58 5.08
N MET A 148 -2.21 9.06 4.09
CA MET A 148 -1.68 8.11 3.13
C MET A 148 -0.80 8.83 2.10
N ILE A 149 0.39 8.29 1.82
CA ILE A 149 1.32 8.75 0.80
C ILE A 149 1.69 7.56 -0.08
N ASP A 150 1.51 7.68 -1.40
CA ASP A 150 1.89 6.62 -2.32
C ASP A 150 3.41 6.54 -2.42
N ALA A 151 3.99 5.34 -2.33
CA ALA A 151 5.43 5.19 -2.43
C ALA A 151 5.98 5.61 -3.81
N THR A 152 5.14 5.60 -4.85
CA THR A 152 5.49 6.13 -6.18
C THR A 152 5.73 7.65 -6.18
N ASP A 153 5.17 8.38 -5.22
CA ASP A 153 5.44 9.81 -5.03
C ASP A 153 6.78 10.05 -4.31
N LEU A 154 7.39 9.02 -3.73
CA LEU A 154 8.56 9.10 -2.87
C LEU A 154 9.81 8.46 -3.47
N ILE A 155 9.66 7.28 -4.07
CA ILE A 155 10.76 6.42 -4.47
C ILE A 155 10.89 6.44 -5.98
N ILE A 156 12.12 6.73 -6.43
CA ILE A 156 12.40 6.83 -7.86
C ILE A 156 13.03 5.55 -8.32
N THR A 157 12.25 4.89 -9.16
CA THR A 157 12.53 3.73 -9.98
C THR A 157 13.58 3.91 -11.06
N ASP A 158 14.40 2.90 -11.37
CA ASP A 158 14.64 2.59 -12.79
C ASP A 158 13.41 1.90 -13.42
N ASP A 159 13.45 1.70 -14.75
CA ASP A 159 12.35 1.13 -15.53
C ASP A 159 12.34 -0.42 -15.55
N HIS A 160 13.11 -1.07 -14.68
CA HIS A 160 13.12 -2.53 -14.56
C HIS A 160 11.91 -3.05 -13.77
N PHE A 161 10.71 -2.97 -14.38
CA PHE A 161 9.46 -3.44 -13.78
C PHE A 161 9.60 -4.85 -13.23
N GLY A 162 9.10 -5.04 -12.02
CA GLY A 162 9.22 -6.26 -11.25
C GLY A 162 10.59 -6.57 -10.64
N SER A 163 11.60 -5.71 -10.78
CA SER A 163 12.83 -5.80 -9.94
C SER A 163 13.51 -4.44 -9.77
N ALA A 164 12.71 -3.38 -9.80
CA ALA A 164 13.21 -2.03 -9.97
C ALA A 164 14.11 -1.59 -8.82
N ARG A 165 15.19 -0.88 -9.17
CA ARG A 165 16.20 -0.41 -8.23
C ARG A 165 15.99 1.08 -7.93
N PRO A 166 16.05 1.47 -6.65
CA PRO A 166 15.88 2.86 -6.27
C PRO A 166 17.12 3.70 -6.61
N TYR A 167 16.92 4.87 -7.21
CA TYR A 167 17.94 5.92 -7.24
C TYR A 167 18.01 6.59 -5.87
N PHE A 168 19.04 6.25 -5.10
CA PHE A 168 19.13 6.58 -3.68
C PHE A 168 19.15 8.08 -3.41
N GLU A 169 19.96 8.85 -4.13
CA GLU A 169 20.09 10.30 -3.90
C GLU A 169 18.78 11.03 -4.17
N ASP A 170 18.19 10.79 -5.35
CA ASP A 170 16.93 11.44 -5.73
C ASP A 170 15.77 11.00 -4.82
N THR A 171 15.73 9.72 -4.43
CA THR A 171 14.72 9.19 -3.49
C THR A 171 14.89 9.84 -2.12
N THR A 172 16.12 10.04 -1.67
CA THR A 172 16.44 10.70 -0.39
C THR A 172 15.95 12.14 -0.38
N ALA A 173 16.26 12.90 -1.45
CA ALA A 173 15.82 14.28 -1.59
C ALA A 173 14.29 14.39 -1.56
N ARG A 174 13.60 13.52 -2.30
CA ARG A 174 12.13 13.52 -2.38
C ARG A 174 11.45 13.08 -1.10
N ILE A 175 11.99 12.07 -0.42
CA ILE A 175 11.53 11.66 0.91
C ILE A 175 11.62 12.86 1.86
N ARG A 176 12.74 13.59 1.88
CA ARG A 176 12.87 14.78 2.73
C ARG A 176 11.84 15.85 2.39
N GLU A 177 11.70 16.17 1.11
CA GLU A 177 10.75 17.18 0.64
C GLU A 177 9.30 16.86 1.00
N ARG A 178 8.89 15.58 0.86
CA ARG A 178 7.49 15.18 0.98
C ARG A 178 7.10 14.69 2.37
N LEU A 179 8.00 13.99 3.08
CA LEU A 179 7.67 13.40 4.39
C LEU A 179 8.01 14.32 5.56
N LEU A 180 9.08 15.11 5.49
CA LEU A 180 9.45 15.97 6.63
C LEU A 180 8.35 16.95 7.01
N PRO A 181 7.70 17.68 6.08
CA PRO A 181 6.65 18.63 6.47
C PRO A 181 5.49 17.94 7.17
N THR A 182 5.05 16.79 6.65
CA THR A 182 3.98 15.97 7.24
C THR A 182 4.33 15.52 8.66
N MET A 183 5.57 15.04 8.86
CA MET A 183 6.01 14.54 10.16
C MET A 183 6.23 15.66 11.17
N GLN A 184 6.74 16.82 10.74
CA GLN A 184 6.89 18.03 11.57
C GLN A 184 5.53 18.60 12.01
N ALA A 185 4.49 18.44 11.20
CA ALA A 185 3.12 18.75 11.57
C ALA A 185 2.49 17.71 12.53
N GLY A 186 3.25 16.70 12.98
CA GLY A 186 2.75 15.62 13.84
C GLY A 186 1.85 14.62 13.12
N ILE A 187 1.81 14.63 11.78
CA ILE A 187 0.99 13.72 11.00
C ILE A 187 1.82 12.47 10.67
N VAL A 188 1.28 11.30 10.98
CA VAL A 188 1.87 9.99 10.68
C VAL A 188 1.71 9.68 9.18
N PRO A 189 2.79 9.60 8.39
CA PRO A 189 2.68 9.20 7.00
C PRO A 189 2.50 7.68 6.92
N VAL A 190 1.47 7.25 6.20
CA VAL A 190 1.14 5.85 5.92
C VAL A 190 1.45 5.56 4.46
N ILE A 191 2.50 4.80 4.22
CA ILE A 191 3.13 4.64 2.93
C ILE A 191 2.84 3.25 2.40
N THR A 192 2.54 3.14 1.10
CA THR A 192 2.39 1.84 0.46
C THR A 192 3.71 1.06 0.51
N GLY A 193 3.63 -0.26 0.69
CA GLY A 193 4.77 -1.11 0.37
C GLY A 193 5.12 -0.97 -1.11
N ILE A 194 6.39 -1.15 -1.46
CA ILE A 194 6.79 -1.43 -2.84
C ILE A 194 7.10 -2.92 -2.89
N ARG A 195 6.41 -3.62 -3.80
CA ARG A 195 6.70 -5.01 -4.10
C ARG A 195 8.06 -5.13 -4.78
N ARG A 196 8.86 -6.07 -4.26
CA ARG A 196 9.99 -6.70 -4.94
C ARG A 196 9.52 -8.03 -5.51
N PRO A 197 9.41 -8.20 -6.83
CA PRO A 197 9.33 -9.56 -7.37
C PRO A 197 10.72 -10.22 -7.34
N TRP A 198 10.75 -11.48 -6.88
CA TRP A 198 11.84 -12.46 -7.03
C TRP A 198 13.11 -12.27 -6.16
N TRP A 199 13.11 -12.85 -4.96
CA TRP A 199 14.35 -13.15 -4.21
C TRP A 199 14.58 -14.66 -4.12
N VAL A 200 15.16 -15.23 -5.18
CA VAL A 200 16.28 -16.17 -5.02
C VAL A 200 17.35 -15.75 -6.02
N GLN A 201 18.19 -14.79 -5.62
CA GLN A 201 19.58 -14.76 -6.09
C GLN A 201 20.46 -14.06 -5.06
N ARG A 202 21.48 -14.82 -4.63
CA ARG A 202 22.52 -14.47 -3.67
C ARG A 202 23.24 -13.17 -4.07
N SER A 203 22.88 -12.03 -3.49
CA SER A 203 23.83 -10.91 -3.30
C SER A 203 23.36 -9.95 -2.21
N ARG A 204 24.32 -9.41 -1.44
CA ARG A 204 24.16 -8.95 -0.05
C ARG A 204 23.81 -7.45 0.14
N SER A 205 23.28 -6.72 -0.86
CA SER A 205 23.23 -5.24 -0.72
C SER A 205 22.02 -4.47 -1.26
N THR A 206 20.85 -5.07 -1.50
CA THR A 206 19.68 -4.30 -1.96
C THR A 206 18.74 -3.94 -0.80
N LYS A 207 18.60 -2.66 -0.47
CA LYS A 207 17.83 -2.13 0.69
C LYS A 207 16.34 -1.91 0.38
N SER A 208 15.46 -2.33 1.29
CA SER A 208 13.98 -2.25 1.16
C SER A 208 13.49 -0.79 1.25
N VAL A 209 12.20 -0.51 1.01
CA VAL A 209 11.59 0.81 1.31
C VAL A 209 11.95 1.27 2.72
N CYS A 210 11.87 0.38 3.71
CA CYS A 210 12.31 0.69 5.07
C CYS A 210 13.80 0.97 5.15
N GLY A 211 14.63 0.19 4.45
CA GLY A 211 16.08 0.44 4.38
C GLY A 211 16.44 1.76 3.67
N LEU A 212 15.63 2.23 2.72
CA LEU A 212 15.77 3.54 2.09
C LEU A 212 15.39 4.64 3.08
N MET A 213 14.20 4.54 3.66
CA MET A 213 13.68 5.54 4.59
C MET A 213 14.54 5.67 5.86
N SER A 214 15.11 4.58 6.36
CA SER A 214 16.04 4.57 7.49
C SER A 214 17.47 5.02 7.13
N MET A 215 17.77 5.33 5.87
CA MET A 215 19.04 5.93 5.46
C MET A 215 18.93 7.42 5.17
N VAL A 216 17.73 7.92 4.90
CA VAL A 216 17.48 9.35 4.69
C VAL A 216 17.68 10.16 5.97
N PHE A 217 17.58 9.49 7.13
CA PHE A 217 17.68 10.04 8.48
C PHE A 217 18.44 9.07 9.38
#